data_AF-A0A367Q8T5-F1
#
_entry.id   AF-A0A367Q8T5-F1
#
_cell.length_a   1.000
_cell.length_b   1.000
_cell.length_c   1.000
_cell.angle_alpha   90.00
_cell.angle_beta   90.00
_cell.angle_gamma   90.00
#
_symmetry.space_group_name_H-M   'P 1'
#
loop_
_entity.id
_entity.type
_entity.pdbx_description
1 polymer ?
#
loop_
_entity_poly.entity_id
_entity_poly.type
_entity_poly.pdbx_seq_one_letter_code
_entity_poly.pdbx_strand_id
1 'polypeptide(L)'
;MIAQIQDVKTSPCRGNGDCHSIPKNKQKLHQIAQEVLDKAGLAGKLYPEERDFISTASRLIVPLIQDYLSRTGGQAPPLASVRDWFYRGCPDWAIAILTDQIQQK
;
A
#
# COMPACT_ATOMS: atom_id res chain seq x y z
N MET A 1 38.50 9.02 -29.45
CA MET A 1 37.05 9.25 -29.27
C MET A 1 36.70 8.77 -27.87
N ILE A 2 36.52 9.69 -26.93
CA ILE A 2 36.22 9.38 -25.53
C ILE A 2 34.80 9.90 -25.29
N ALA A 3 33.82 8.99 -25.20
CA ALA A 3 32.45 9.34 -24.86
C ALA A 3 32.36 9.51 -23.35
N GLN A 4 32.02 10.73 -22.93
CA GLN A 4 31.78 11.06 -21.53
C GLN A 4 30.50 10.41 -20.99
N ILE A 5 30.61 10.07 -19.72
CA ILE A 5 29.61 9.63 -18.76
C ILE A 5 28.40 10.59 -18.74
N GLN A 6 27.19 10.03 -18.82
CA GLN A 6 26.01 10.68 -18.25
C GLN A 6 25.43 9.78 -17.15
N ASP A 7 25.81 10.16 -15.94
CA ASP A 7 25.20 9.94 -14.65
C ASP A 7 23.66 9.90 -14.76
N VAL A 8 23.07 8.72 -14.48
CA VAL A 8 21.63 8.59 -14.27
C VAL A 8 21.31 9.31 -12.96
N LYS A 9 20.91 10.56 -13.15
CA LYS A 9 20.41 11.51 -12.16
C LYS A 9 19.36 10.85 -11.26
N THR A 10 19.79 10.36 -10.11
CA THR A 10 18.97 10.22 -8.91
C THR A 10 18.48 11.61 -8.54
N SER A 11 17.23 11.93 -8.89
CA SER A 11 16.59 13.19 -8.53
C SER A 11 16.63 13.39 -7.00
N PRO A 12 17.36 14.40 -6.48
CA PRO A 12 17.22 14.79 -5.10
C PRO A 12 16.03 15.76 -5.02
N CYS A 13 15.00 15.38 -4.27
CA CYS A 13 13.89 16.27 -3.93
C CYS A 13 14.45 17.54 -3.27
N ARG A 14 14.49 18.66 -4.02
CA ARG A 14 14.91 19.98 -3.54
C ARG A 14 13.69 20.89 -3.59
N GLY A 15 13.17 21.27 -2.42
CA GLY A 15 12.10 22.26 -2.34
C GLY A 15 11.36 22.21 -1.01
N ASN A 16 11.69 23.15 -0.12
CA ASN A 16 10.78 23.62 0.91
C ASN A 16 9.53 24.17 0.23
N GLY A 17 8.36 23.67 0.62
CA GLY A 17 7.08 24.09 0.08
C GLY A 17 6.10 22.94 0.16
N ASP A 18 5.33 22.94 1.24
CA ASP A 18 4.13 22.14 1.53
C ASP A 18 3.57 21.41 0.30
N CYS A 19 4.16 20.26 -0.02
CA CYS A 19 3.56 19.36 -0.96
C CYS A 19 2.46 18.66 -0.17
N HIS A 20 1.23 19.16 -0.25
CA HIS A 20 0.03 18.32 -0.21
C HIS A 20 0.09 17.32 -1.39
N SER A 21 1.16 16.53 -1.43
CA SER A 21 1.24 15.30 -2.18
C SER A 21 0.11 14.47 -1.62
N ILE A 22 -0.81 14.03 -2.46
CA ILE A 22 -1.54 12.81 -2.15
C ILE A 22 -0.46 11.82 -1.72
N PRO A 23 -0.40 11.42 -0.43
CA PRO A 23 0.77 10.70 0.07
C PRO A 23 0.94 9.49 -0.84
N LYS A 24 2.15 9.31 -1.41
CA LYS A 24 2.44 8.21 -2.36
C LYS A 24 1.94 6.86 -1.81
N ASN A 25 1.91 6.77 -0.49
CA ASN A 25 1.42 5.67 0.31
C ASN A 25 -0.07 5.35 0.11
N LYS A 26 -0.94 6.35 -0.14
CA LYS A 26 -2.36 6.13 -0.46
C LYS A 26 -2.54 5.47 -1.82
N GLN A 27 -1.82 5.91 -2.85
CA GLN A 27 -1.89 5.30 -4.17
C GLN A 27 -1.36 3.86 -4.15
N LYS A 28 -0.22 3.62 -3.47
CA LYS A 28 0.32 2.27 -3.30
C LYS A 28 -0.64 1.35 -2.53
N LEU A 29 -1.23 1.82 -1.42
CA LEU A 29 -2.20 1.03 -0.68
C LEU A 29 -3.43 0.70 -1.54
N HIS A 30 -3.90 1.64 -2.37
CA HIS A 30 -4.99 1.39 -3.31
C HIS A 30 -4.63 0.32 -4.35
N GLN A 31 -3.43 0.36 -4.94
CA GLN A 31 -2.96 -0.64 -5.88
C GLN A 31 -2.84 -2.02 -5.23
N ILE A 32 -2.23 -2.09 -4.06
CA ILE A 32 -2.12 -3.30 -3.23
C ILE A 32 -3.51 -3.86 -2.92
N ALA A 33 -4.45 -3.02 -2.51
CA ALA A 33 -5.82 -3.41 -2.23
C ALA A 33 -6.54 -3.98 -3.47
N GLN A 34 -6.35 -3.35 -4.64
CA GLN A 34 -6.87 -3.86 -5.91
C GLN A 34 -6.28 -5.23 -6.24
N GLU A 35 -4.97 -5.42 -6.08
CA GLU A 35 -4.31 -6.70 -6.37
C GLU A 35 -4.76 -7.81 -5.40
N VAL A 36 -4.94 -7.49 -4.12
CA VAL A 36 -5.50 -8.43 -3.13
C VAL A 36 -6.93 -8.83 -3.49
N LEU A 37 -7.73 -7.88 -3.97
CA LEU A 37 -9.10 -8.16 -4.44
C LEU A 37 -9.09 -8.99 -5.74
N ASP A 38 -8.15 -8.73 -6.65
CA ASP A 38 -7.95 -9.51 -7.87
C ASP A 38 -7.60 -10.96 -7.56
N LYS A 39 -6.60 -11.19 -6.68
CA LYS A 39 -6.23 -12.53 -6.21
C LYS A 39 -7.36 -13.25 -5.49
N ALA A 40 -8.27 -12.51 -4.84
CA ALA A 40 -9.47 -13.05 -4.22
C ALA A 40 -10.61 -13.34 -5.22
N GLY A 41 -10.43 -13.06 -6.52
CA GLY A 41 -11.47 -13.21 -7.54
C GLY A 41 -12.57 -12.15 -7.47
N LEU A 42 -12.29 -11.02 -6.79
CA LEU A 42 -13.23 -9.93 -6.55
C LEU A 42 -12.96 -8.70 -7.42
N ALA A 43 -11.92 -8.67 -8.24
CA ALA A 43 -11.61 -7.55 -9.15
C ALA A 43 -12.71 -7.24 -10.17
N GLY A 44 -13.57 -8.22 -10.50
CA GLY A 44 -14.73 -8.02 -11.37
C GLY A 44 -15.97 -7.47 -10.68
N LYS A 45 -15.98 -7.38 -9.34
CA LYS A 45 -17.05 -6.68 -8.64
C LYS A 45 -16.79 -5.19 -8.78
N LEU A 46 -17.53 -4.53 -9.65
CA LEU A 46 -17.68 -3.08 -9.61
C LEU A 46 -18.13 -2.72 -8.21
N TYR A 47 -17.22 -2.14 -7.43
CA TYR A 47 -17.57 -1.46 -6.20
C TYR A 47 -18.11 -0.09 -6.62
N PRO A 48 -19.44 0.13 -6.62
CA PRO A 48 -20.00 1.42 -7.04
C PRO A 48 -19.56 2.55 -6.09
N GLU A 49 -19.16 2.20 -4.87
CA GLU A 49 -18.75 3.14 -3.84
C GLU A 49 -17.35 2.80 -3.30
N GLU A 50 -16.52 3.84 -3.13
CA GLU A 50 -15.18 3.74 -2.54
C GLU A 50 -15.22 3.12 -1.13
N ARG A 51 -16.32 3.35 -0.39
CA ARG A 51 -16.52 2.80 0.94
C ARG A 51 -16.61 1.26 0.96
N ASP A 52 -17.30 0.66 0.00
CA ASP A 52 -17.43 -0.79 -0.12
C ASP A 52 -16.12 -1.45 -0.57
N PHE A 53 -15.40 -0.77 -1.45
CA PHE A 53 -14.05 -1.14 -1.83
C PHE A 53 -13.12 -1.16 -0.59
N ILE A 54 -13.01 -0.04 0.13
CA ILE A 54 -12.17 0.08 1.33
C ILE A 54 -12.60 -0.94 2.40
N SER A 55 -13.91 -1.13 2.58
CA SER A 55 -14.47 -2.10 3.52
C SER A 55 -14.03 -3.53 3.21
N THR A 56 -14.08 -3.92 1.93
CA THR A 56 -13.68 -5.26 1.51
C THR A 56 -12.17 -5.43 1.53
N ALA A 57 -11.44 -4.46 0.99
CA ALA A 57 -9.97 -4.44 1.00
C ALA A 57 -9.42 -4.55 2.43
N SER A 58 -9.93 -3.75 3.37
CA SER A 58 -9.49 -3.80 4.78
C SER A 58 -9.76 -5.16 5.43
N ARG A 59 -10.88 -5.82 5.12
CA ARG A 59 -11.17 -7.19 5.61
C ARG A 59 -10.20 -8.24 5.08
N LEU A 60 -9.65 -8.06 3.90
CA LEU A 60 -8.66 -8.97 3.30
C LEU A 60 -7.23 -8.64 3.74
N ILE A 61 -6.92 -7.36 3.95
CA ILE A 61 -5.59 -6.87 4.33
C ILE A 61 -5.26 -7.18 5.79
N VAL A 62 -6.21 -7.00 6.72
CA VAL A 62 -6.02 -7.28 8.16
C VAL A 62 -5.45 -8.68 8.41
N PRO A 63 -6.03 -9.78 7.89
CA PRO A 63 -5.50 -11.12 8.15
C PRO A 63 -4.11 -11.34 7.54
N LEU A 64 -3.76 -10.70 6.42
CA LEU A 64 -2.41 -10.78 5.85
C LEU A 64 -1.36 -10.18 6.79
N ILE A 65 -1.65 -9.00 7.34
CA ILE A 65 -0.78 -8.33 8.30
C ILE A 65 -0.73 -9.13 9.60
N GLN A 66 -1.87 -9.68 10.04
CA GLN A 66 -1.95 -10.49 11.24
C GLN A 66 -1.12 -11.77 11.12
N ASP A 67 -1.15 -12.46 9.97
CA ASP A 67 -0.33 -13.65 9.73
C ASP A 67 1.17 -13.32 9.81
N TYR A 68 1.60 -12.27 9.12
CA TYR A 68 2.99 -11.82 9.15
C TYR A 68 3.45 -11.40 10.56
N LEU A 69 2.63 -10.62 11.27
CA LEU A 69 2.96 -10.15 12.62
C LEU A 69 2.92 -11.30 13.64
N SER A 70 2.06 -12.30 13.46
CA SER A 70 2.05 -13.50 14.30
C SER A 70 3.36 -14.28 14.20
N ARG A 71 4.02 -14.28 13.03
CA ARG A 71 5.34 -14.91 12.83
C ARG A 71 6.49 -14.11 13.42
N THR A 72 6.37 -12.79 13.46
CA THR A 72 7.43 -11.87 13.92
C THR A 72 7.26 -11.41 15.37
N GLY A 73 6.18 -11.82 16.05
CA GLY A 73 5.90 -11.45 17.44
C GLY A 73 5.27 -10.06 17.61
N GLY A 74 4.73 -9.47 16.54
CA GLY A 74 4.06 -8.18 16.56
C GLY A 74 2.55 -8.26 16.81
N GLN A 75 1.94 -7.12 17.13
CA GLN A 75 0.50 -7.01 17.32
C GLN A 75 -0.19 -6.45 16.07
N ALA A 76 -1.19 -7.17 15.57
CA ALA A 76 -1.95 -6.74 14.40
C ALA A 76 -2.81 -5.49 14.71
N PRO A 77 -2.84 -4.51 13.80
CA PRO A 77 -3.71 -3.35 13.95
C PRO A 77 -5.18 -3.76 13.79
N PRO A 78 -6.10 -3.08 14.49
CA PRO A 78 -7.52 -3.36 14.34
C PRO A 78 -8.00 -2.94 12.94
N LEU A 79 -9.06 -3.58 12.46
CA LEU A 79 -9.64 -3.29 11.15
C LEU A 79 -10.02 -1.81 10.96
N ALA A 80 -10.42 -1.13 12.04
CA ALA A 80 -10.66 0.30 12.04
C ALA A 80 -9.40 1.12 11.68
N SER A 81 -8.23 0.74 12.20
CA SER A 81 -6.96 1.40 11.86
C SER A 81 -6.56 1.15 10.40
N VAL A 82 -6.74 -0.09 9.91
CA VAL A 82 -6.45 -0.40 8.50
C VAL A 82 -7.36 0.37 7.55
N ARG A 83 -8.64 0.53 7.89
CA ARG A 83 -9.55 1.42 7.15
C ARG A 83 -9.09 2.87 7.18
N ASP A 84 -8.69 3.35 8.35
CA ASP A 84 -8.22 4.72 8.53
C ASP A 84 -6.96 5.01 7.69
N TRP A 85 -6.12 4.01 7.41
CA TRP A 85 -4.97 4.15 6.51
C TRP A 85 -5.34 4.53 5.08
N PHE A 86 -6.51 4.13 4.58
CA PHE A 86 -7.00 4.56 3.27
C PHE A 86 -7.32 6.06 3.25
N TYR A 87 -7.80 6.61 4.37
CA TYR A 87 -8.19 8.02 4.49
C TYR A 87 -7.05 8.93 4.94
N ARG A 88 -6.25 8.51 5.92
CA ARG A 88 -5.18 9.33 6.53
C ARG A 88 -3.80 9.05 5.95
N GLY A 89 -3.61 7.88 5.35
CA GLY A 89 -2.32 7.43 4.82
C GLY A 89 -1.82 6.19 5.54
N CYS A 90 -1.26 5.26 4.77
CA CYS A 90 -0.71 4.01 5.26
C CYS A 90 0.74 4.21 5.72
N PRO A 91 1.16 3.63 6.87
CA PRO A 91 2.56 3.63 7.26
C PRO A 91 3.40 2.76 6.31
N ASP A 92 4.63 3.20 6.01
CA ASP A 92 5.52 2.53 5.06
C ASP A 92 5.81 1.06 5.39
N TRP A 93 5.93 0.72 6.69
CA TRP A 93 6.16 -0.67 7.12
C TRP A 93 4.98 -1.58 6.75
N ALA A 94 3.74 -1.08 6.81
CA ALA A 94 2.56 -1.86 6.46
C ALA A 94 2.48 -2.09 4.95
N ILE A 95 2.85 -1.08 4.15
CA ILE A 95 2.98 -1.22 2.69
C ILE A 95 4.03 -2.27 2.35
N ALA A 96 5.18 -2.27 3.03
CA ALA A 96 6.25 -3.24 2.79
C ALA A 96 5.79 -4.67 3.10
N ILE A 97 5.14 -4.89 4.25
CA ILE A 97 4.57 -6.20 4.61
C ILE A 97 3.54 -6.64 3.58
N LEU A 98 2.61 -5.76 3.20
CA LEU A 98 1.57 -6.12 2.24
C LEU A 98 2.16 -6.44 0.86
N THR A 99 3.17 -5.69 0.42
CA THR A 99 3.86 -5.95 -0.85
C THR A 99 4.56 -7.31 -0.83
N ASP A 100 5.25 -7.65 0.27
CA ASP A 100 5.86 -8.97 0.46
C ASP A 100 4.81 -10.09 0.44
N GLN A 101 3.74 -9.94 1.23
CA GLN A 101 2.68 -10.95 1.32
C GLN A 101 1.95 -11.18 -0.01
N ILE A 102 1.87 -10.14 -0.85
CA ILE A 102 1.31 -10.25 -2.19
C ILE A 102 2.27 -10.94 -3.15
N GLN A 103 3.58 -10.68 -3.09
CA GLN A 103 4.56 -11.33 -3.99
C GLN A 103 4.81 -12.80 -3.65
N GLN A 104 4.65 -13.22 -2.39
CA GLN A 104 4.89 -14.60 -1.97
C GLN A 104 3.72 -15.58 -2.25
N LYS A 105 2.65 -15.13 -2.92
CA LYS A 105 1.49 -15.95 -3.31
C LYS A 105 1.23 -15.88 -4.80
#